data_AF-A0A6I7R263-F1
#
_entry.id   AF-A0A6I7R263-F1
#
_cell.length_a   1.000
_cell.length_b   1.000
_cell.length_c   1.000
_cell.angle_alpha   90.00
_cell.angle_beta   90.00
_cell.angle_gamma   90.00
#
_symmetry.space_group_name_H-M   'P 1'
#
loop_
_entity.id
_entity.type
_entity.pdbx_description
1 polymer ?
#
loop_
_entity_poly.entity_id
_entity_poly.type
_entity_poly.pdbx_seq_one_letter_code
_entity_poly.pdbx_strand_id
1 'polypeptide(L)'
;MRGLLKYYGIERIYILGAGFSRPAGLPLTCDLIKEVHKKSGTKPWLLGNNKSAEWGQADWLIDELRYYYPTTRINHKRILENKLPIDIEEFLSYVAASSAFIENTNERWSDHGSKFQSFIKQWLAEVIYDHQVQIEPKQQELYNQFAKNLKKSLIITFNWDTILEDTLRELEIPFAYDLNTAIETECLALIKMHGSIDCFKPRDYNYRNLGKQKFLPLSKSISNMYRYEGDIQDCFNNHMTPYIITPNFDKLSQLKNFWRLMEHALDISTGRIGSSNNWV
;
A
#
# COMPACT_ATOMS: atom_id res chain seq x y z
N MET A 1 11.94 24.99 23.56
CA MET A 1 10.75 24.81 22.70
C MET A 1 9.93 23.64 23.24
N ARG A 2 8.74 23.88 23.80
CA ARG A 2 7.77 22.79 23.96
C ARG A 2 7.39 22.37 22.53
N GLY A 3 7.68 21.14 22.16
CA GLY A 3 7.49 20.65 20.78
C GLY A 3 6.03 20.84 20.37
N LEU A 4 5.79 21.36 19.18
CA LEU A 4 4.48 21.80 18.75
C LEU A 4 3.43 20.67 18.65
N LEU A 5 3.84 19.43 18.43
CA LEU A 5 2.93 18.29 18.60
C LEU A 5 2.29 18.25 19.99
N LYS A 6 3.03 18.63 21.04
CA LYS A 6 2.51 18.77 22.41
C LYS A 6 1.53 19.93 22.56
N TYR A 7 1.65 20.99 21.75
CA TYR A 7 0.66 22.07 21.70
C TYR A 7 -0.70 21.56 21.21
N TYR A 8 -0.69 20.64 20.25
CA TYR A 8 -1.89 19.93 19.77
C TYR A 8 -2.28 18.71 20.61
N GLY A 9 -1.75 18.59 21.83
CA GLY A 9 -2.10 17.50 22.74
C GLY A 9 -1.55 16.13 22.35
N ILE A 10 -0.68 16.03 21.33
CA ILE A 10 0.00 14.78 20.96
C ILE A 10 1.17 14.55 21.93
N GLU A 11 1.11 13.44 22.66
CA GLU A 11 2.09 13.08 23.68
C GLU A 11 3.03 11.96 23.23
N ARG A 12 2.59 11.13 22.26
CA ARG A 12 3.32 9.95 21.79
C ARG A 12 3.32 9.86 20.27
N ILE A 13 4.41 9.36 19.71
CA ILE A 13 4.53 9.08 18.27
C ILE A 13 4.90 7.60 18.13
N TYR A 14 4.13 6.87 17.33
CA TYR A 14 4.42 5.50 16.95
C TYR A 14 4.82 5.46 15.49
N ILE A 15 5.94 4.81 15.20
CA ILE A 15 6.39 4.54 13.83
C ILE A 15 6.30 3.03 13.63
N LEU A 16 5.39 2.59 12.77
CA LEU A 16 5.09 1.19 12.54
C LEU A 16 5.67 0.75 11.18
N GLY A 17 6.47 -0.30 11.20
CA GLY A 17 6.99 -0.96 10.00
C GLY A 17 6.36 -2.33 9.78
N ALA A 18 6.75 -3.00 8.69
CA ALA A 18 6.16 -4.26 8.23
C ALA A 18 6.10 -5.37 9.31
N GLY A 19 7.02 -5.35 10.28
CA GLY A 19 7.02 -6.29 11.41
C GLY A 19 5.81 -6.17 12.36
N PHE A 20 5.10 -5.04 12.36
CA PHE A 20 3.92 -4.82 13.21
C PHE A 20 2.77 -5.79 12.88
N SER A 21 2.63 -6.18 11.62
CA SER A 21 1.54 -7.04 11.16
C SER A 21 1.90 -8.54 11.19
N ARG A 22 3.16 -8.88 11.48
CA ARG A 22 3.63 -10.27 11.56
C ARG A 22 2.88 -11.11 12.61
N PRO A 23 2.56 -10.61 13.82
CA PRO A 23 1.75 -11.38 14.79
C PRO A 23 0.36 -11.76 14.29
N ALA A 24 -0.22 -10.98 13.36
CA ALA A 24 -1.46 -11.32 12.63
C ALA A 24 -1.25 -12.38 11.53
N GLY A 25 -0.04 -12.91 11.36
CA GLY A 25 0.26 -13.93 10.36
C GLY A 25 0.54 -13.36 8.97
N LEU A 26 0.72 -12.05 8.82
CA LEU A 26 1.13 -11.49 7.53
C LEU A 26 2.56 -11.92 7.18
N PRO A 27 2.82 -12.20 5.89
CA PRO A 27 4.15 -12.58 5.42
C PRO A 27 5.15 -11.45 5.61
N LEU A 28 6.41 -11.80 5.86
CA LEU A 28 7.50 -10.84 5.76
C LEU A 28 7.89 -10.63 4.30
N THR A 29 8.64 -9.57 4.05
CA THR A 29 9.22 -9.25 2.74
C THR A 29 9.89 -10.45 2.06
N CYS A 30 10.63 -11.26 2.81
CA CYS A 30 11.30 -12.46 2.29
C CYS A 30 10.36 -13.59 1.86
N ASP A 31 9.11 -13.60 2.35
CA ASP A 31 8.11 -14.61 2.03
C ASP A 31 7.20 -14.17 0.86
N LEU A 32 7.15 -12.86 0.57
CA LEU A 32 6.21 -12.28 -0.39
C LEU A 32 6.35 -12.82 -1.81
N ILE A 33 7.57 -13.06 -2.32
CA ILE A 33 7.74 -13.56 -3.70
C ILE A 33 7.01 -14.90 -3.89
N LYS A 34 7.12 -15.78 -2.91
CA LYS A 34 6.46 -17.08 -2.94
C LYS A 34 4.94 -16.95 -2.90
N GLU A 35 4.41 -16.09 -2.04
CA GLU A 35 2.96 -15.90 -1.92
C GLU A 35 2.38 -15.18 -3.16
N VAL A 36 3.07 -14.16 -3.68
CA VAL A 36 2.71 -13.49 -4.95
C VAL A 36 2.76 -14.47 -6.11
N HIS A 37 3.74 -15.37 -6.17
CA HIS A 37 3.81 -16.42 -7.18
C HIS A 37 2.60 -17.36 -7.12
N LYS A 38 2.23 -17.85 -5.94
CA LYS A 38 1.02 -18.67 -5.78
C LYS A 38 -0.23 -17.91 -6.22
N LYS A 39 -0.39 -16.66 -5.77
CA LYS A 39 -1.56 -15.83 -6.07
C LYS A 39 -1.67 -15.50 -7.56
N SER A 40 -0.58 -15.08 -8.19
CA SER A 40 -0.54 -14.83 -9.64
C SER A 40 -0.80 -16.11 -10.44
N GLY A 41 -0.41 -17.27 -9.90
CA GLY A 41 -0.69 -18.58 -10.50
C GLY A 41 -2.17 -18.93 -10.60
N THR A 42 -3.03 -18.35 -9.78
CA THR A 42 -4.49 -18.57 -9.85
C THR A 42 -5.18 -17.71 -10.92
N LYS A 43 -4.44 -16.82 -11.59
CA LYS A 43 -5.00 -15.87 -12.58
C LYS A 43 -4.67 -16.36 -13.99
N PRO A 44 -5.63 -16.33 -14.93
CA PRO A 44 -5.40 -16.80 -16.28
C PRO A 44 -4.38 -15.92 -17.02
N TRP A 45 -3.57 -16.56 -17.85
CA TRP A 45 -2.64 -15.93 -18.77
C TRP A 45 -2.64 -16.69 -20.09
N LEU A 46 -2.72 -15.96 -21.20
CA LEU A 46 -2.70 -16.55 -22.54
C LEU A 46 -1.35 -16.27 -23.17
N LEU A 47 -0.73 -17.34 -23.69
CA LEU A 47 0.46 -17.26 -24.52
C LEU A 47 0.09 -16.71 -25.90
N GLY A 48 1.08 -16.24 -26.67
CA GLY A 48 0.86 -15.65 -28.00
C GLY A 48 0.19 -16.58 -29.04
N ASN A 49 0.06 -17.88 -28.74
CA ASN A 49 -0.65 -18.87 -29.53
C ASN A 49 -2.08 -19.16 -29.00
N ASN A 50 -2.64 -18.30 -28.15
CA ASN A 50 -3.92 -18.46 -27.45
C ASN A 50 -4.02 -19.69 -26.52
N LYS A 51 -2.92 -20.39 -26.22
CA LYS A 51 -2.92 -21.44 -25.19
C LYS A 51 -2.83 -20.80 -23.81
N SER A 52 -3.54 -21.37 -22.85
CA SER A 52 -3.37 -21.02 -21.45
C SER A 52 -1.97 -21.40 -20.98
N ALA A 53 -1.33 -20.48 -20.28
CA ALA A 53 -0.06 -20.72 -19.62
C ALA A 53 -0.27 -21.71 -18.45
N GLU A 54 0.66 -22.65 -18.26
CA GLU A 54 0.52 -23.73 -17.27
C GLU A 54 0.39 -23.17 -15.85
N TRP A 55 1.11 -22.08 -15.57
CA TRP A 55 1.15 -21.44 -14.25
C TRP A 55 0.46 -20.07 -14.27
N GLY A 56 -0.47 -19.85 -15.19
CA GLY A 56 -1.21 -18.59 -15.26
C GLY A 56 -0.28 -17.37 -15.33
N GLN A 57 -0.60 -16.32 -14.57
CA GLN A 57 0.23 -15.10 -14.54
C GLN A 57 1.56 -15.28 -13.79
N ALA A 58 1.76 -16.38 -13.06
CA ALA A 58 3.04 -16.65 -12.42
C ALA A 58 4.17 -16.91 -13.44
N ASP A 59 3.82 -17.36 -14.66
CA ASP A 59 4.78 -17.45 -15.78
C ASP A 59 5.37 -16.06 -16.10
N TRP A 60 4.54 -15.01 -16.13
CA TRP A 60 5.00 -13.64 -16.36
C TRP A 60 5.92 -13.15 -15.23
N LEU A 61 5.58 -13.42 -13.96
CA LEU A 61 6.46 -13.12 -12.83
C LEU A 61 7.84 -13.77 -12.99
N ILE A 62 7.90 -15.02 -13.46
CA ILE A 62 9.17 -15.72 -13.70
C ILE A 62 9.96 -15.07 -14.82
N ASP A 63 9.32 -14.68 -15.91
CA ASP A 63 10.00 -14.03 -17.03
C ASP A 63 10.63 -12.69 -16.60
N GLU A 64 9.90 -11.89 -15.82
CA GLU A 64 10.43 -10.65 -15.23
C GLU A 64 11.60 -10.93 -14.29
N LEU A 65 11.46 -11.89 -13.37
CA LEU A 65 12.57 -12.27 -12.47
C LEU A 65 13.80 -12.75 -13.26
N ARG A 66 13.63 -13.53 -14.33
CA ARG A 66 14.73 -14.00 -15.18
C ARG A 66 15.40 -12.86 -15.94
N TYR A 67 14.63 -11.85 -16.36
CA TYR A 67 15.17 -10.67 -17.02
C TYR A 67 16.15 -9.92 -16.11
N TYR A 68 15.78 -9.66 -14.85
CA TYR A 68 16.65 -8.92 -13.91
C TYR A 68 17.71 -9.81 -13.23
N TYR A 69 17.46 -11.12 -13.11
CA TYR A 69 18.36 -12.07 -12.44
C TYR A 69 18.72 -13.27 -13.34
N PRO A 70 19.36 -13.05 -14.50
CA PRO A 70 19.57 -14.08 -15.53
C PRO A 70 20.42 -15.27 -15.07
N THR A 71 21.28 -15.09 -14.06
CA THR A 71 22.18 -16.13 -13.54
C THR A 71 21.57 -16.97 -12.40
N THR A 72 20.43 -16.55 -11.83
CA THR A 72 19.87 -17.13 -10.61
C THR A 72 19.15 -18.46 -10.82
N ARG A 73 19.05 -18.98 -12.07
CA ARG A 73 18.36 -20.23 -12.44
C ARG A 73 16.94 -20.30 -11.84
N ILE A 74 16.12 -19.30 -12.13
CA ILE A 74 14.76 -19.15 -11.59
C ILE A 74 13.77 -20.10 -12.28
N ASN A 75 12.94 -20.76 -11.49
CA ASN A 75 11.81 -21.60 -11.92
C ASN A 75 10.74 -21.69 -10.82
N HIS A 76 9.52 -22.14 -11.16
CA HIS A 76 8.38 -22.23 -10.24
C HIS A 76 8.73 -23.04 -8.99
N LYS A 77 9.38 -24.20 -9.17
CA LYS A 77 9.76 -25.09 -8.06
C LYS A 77 10.63 -24.38 -7.02
N ARG A 78 11.66 -23.63 -7.44
CA ARG A 78 12.55 -22.92 -6.53
C ARG A 78 11.87 -21.77 -5.79
N ILE A 79 10.91 -21.10 -6.42
CA ILE A 79 10.09 -20.07 -5.75
C ILE A 79 9.24 -20.73 -4.66
N LEU A 80 8.52 -21.81 -4.98
CA LEU A 80 7.65 -22.51 -4.04
C LEU A 80 8.41 -23.13 -2.86
N GLU A 81 9.65 -23.58 -3.09
CA GLU A 81 10.57 -24.06 -2.05
C GLU A 81 11.20 -22.92 -1.21
N ASN A 82 10.94 -21.66 -1.53
CA ASN A 82 11.56 -20.46 -0.94
C ASN A 82 13.10 -20.49 -1.00
N LYS A 83 13.66 -20.95 -2.12
CA LYS A 83 15.12 -21.11 -2.33
C LYS A 83 15.71 -20.07 -3.29
N LEU A 84 15.05 -18.92 -3.43
CA LEU A 84 15.56 -17.82 -4.21
C LEU A 84 16.21 -16.78 -3.29
N PRO A 85 17.48 -16.39 -3.54
CA PRO A 85 18.13 -15.31 -2.82
C PRO A 85 17.74 -13.96 -3.43
N ILE A 86 16.44 -13.70 -3.61
CA ILE A 86 15.94 -12.48 -4.24
C ILE A 86 15.16 -11.71 -3.19
N ASP A 87 15.57 -10.47 -2.95
CA ASP A 87 14.79 -9.52 -2.17
C ASP A 87 13.72 -8.89 -3.08
N ILE A 88 12.45 -8.94 -2.65
CA ILE A 88 11.35 -8.37 -3.44
C ILE A 88 11.46 -6.84 -3.55
N GLU A 89 12.00 -6.15 -2.54
CA GLU A 89 12.18 -4.70 -2.58
C GLU A 89 13.24 -4.32 -3.61
N GLU A 90 14.33 -5.09 -3.66
CA GLU A 90 15.38 -4.92 -4.69
C GLU A 90 14.80 -5.19 -6.09
N PHE A 91 14.08 -6.30 -6.26
CA PHE A 91 13.41 -6.62 -7.53
C PHE A 91 12.43 -5.52 -7.96
N LEU A 92 11.56 -5.05 -7.06
CA LEU A 92 10.60 -3.98 -7.35
C LEU A 92 11.29 -2.64 -7.64
N SER A 93 12.48 -2.41 -7.07
CA SER A 93 13.32 -1.26 -7.39
C SER A 93 13.80 -1.31 -8.84
N TYR A 94 14.27 -2.47 -9.32
CA TYR A 94 14.67 -2.64 -10.72
C TYR A 94 13.50 -2.49 -11.70
N VAL A 95 12.35 -3.10 -11.37
CA VAL A 95 11.13 -2.98 -12.17
C VAL A 95 10.70 -1.52 -12.30
N ALA A 96 10.71 -0.76 -11.20
CA ALA A 96 10.40 0.65 -11.22
C ALA A 96 11.40 1.46 -12.04
N ALA A 97 12.70 1.14 -11.93
CA ALA A 97 13.75 1.87 -12.65
C ALA A 97 13.58 1.70 -14.15
N SER A 98 13.42 0.45 -14.58
CA SER A 98 13.14 0.11 -15.97
C SER A 98 11.91 0.86 -16.48
N SER A 99 10.79 0.82 -15.75
CA SER A 99 9.56 1.55 -16.15
C SER A 99 9.75 3.06 -16.25
N ALA A 100 10.59 3.68 -15.42
CA ALA A 100 10.85 5.12 -15.45
C ALA A 100 11.73 5.51 -16.66
N PHE A 101 12.71 4.68 -17.04
CA PHE A 101 13.53 4.92 -18.22
C PHE A 101 12.78 4.68 -19.54
N ILE A 102 11.76 3.83 -19.49
CA ILE A 102 10.89 3.47 -20.60
C ILE A 102 9.80 4.54 -20.87
N GLU A 103 9.74 5.63 -20.09
CA GLU A 103 8.74 6.72 -20.25
C GLU A 103 8.64 7.34 -21.66
N ASN A 104 9.58 7.06 -22.56
CA ASN A 104 9.54 7.48 -23.97
C ASN A 104 9.00 6.44 -24.99
N THR A 105 8.50 5.26 -24.59
CA THR A 105 8.16 4.17 -25.54
C THR A 105 6.68 3.77 -25.62
N ASN A 106 5.73 4.57 -25.13
CA ASN A 106 4.29 4.24 -25.07
C ASN A 106 3.92 3.04 -24.15
N GLU A 107 4.84 2.53 -23.32
CA GLU A 107 4.57 1.41 -22.40
C GLU A 107 4.00 1.81 -21.03
N ARG A 108 3.84 3.12 -20.78
CA ARG A 108 3.19 3.62 -19.56
C ARG A 108 1.71 3.26 -19.59
N TRP A 109 1.34 2.24 -18.81
CA TRP A 109 0.00 1.67 -18.81
C TRP A 109 -0.97 2.50 -17.97
N SER A 110 -0.53 3.00 -16.82
CA SER A 110 -1.36 3.77 -15.90
C SER A 110 -0.53 4.68 -14.99
N ASP A 111 -1.20 5.41 -14.10
CA ASP A 111 -0.60 6.13 -12.97
C ASP A 111 0.17 5.20 -12.00
N HIS A 112 -0.02 3.88 -12.11
CA HIS A 112 0.66 2.89 -11.29
C HIS A 112 1.97 2.38 -11.91
N GLY A 113 2.32 2.84 -13.12
CA GLY A 113 3.55 2.53 -13.84
C GLY A 113 3.34 1.59 -15.03
N SER A 114 4.28 0.66 -15.25
CA SER A 114 4.14 -0.36 -16.29
C SER A 114 2.96 -1.30 -16.02
N LYS A 115 2.55 -2.05 -17.06
CA LYS A 115 1.51 -3.08 -16.90
C LYS A 115 1.91 -4.06 -15.80
N PHE A 116 3.15 -4.57 -15.80
CA PHE A 116 3.64 -5.49 -14.78
C PHE A 116 3.56 -4.90 -13.36
N GLN A 117 3.93 -3.63 -13.18
CA GLN A 117 3.81 -2.95 -11.89
C GLN A 117 2.38 -2.90 -11.37
N SER A 118 1.41 -2.70 -12.26
CA SER A 118 -0.01 -2.71 -11.89
C SER A 118 -0.46 -4.10 -11.41
N PHE A 119 -0.05 -5.14 -12.12
CA PHE A 119 -0.36 -6.53 -11.76
C PHE A 119 0.31 -6.98 -10.46
N ILE A 120 1.60 -6.71 -10.25
CA ILE A 120 2.29 -7.11 -9.02
C ILE A 120 1.74 -6.38 -7.78
N LYS A 121 1.34 -5.11 -7.91
CA LYS A 121 0.64 -4.37 -6.83
C LYS A 121 -0.70 -5.03 -6.50
N GLN A 122 -1.47 -5.45 -7.51
CA GLN A 122 -2.71 -6.19 -7.30
C GLN A 122 -2.44 -7.54 -6.60
N TRP A 123 -1.48 -8.34 -7.08
CA TRP A 123 -1.16 -9.64 -6.47
C TRP A 123 -0.69 -9.49 -5.03
N LEU A 124 0.15 -8.49 -4.72
CA LEU A 124 0.58 -8.17 -3.36
C LEU A 124 -0.62 -7.84 -2.46
N ALA A 125 -1.54 -7.01 -2.94
CA ALA A 125 -2.72 -6.63 -2.17
C ALA A 125 -3.65 -7.81 -1.92
N GLU A 126 -3.86 -8.67 -2.92
CA GLU A 126 -4.64 -9.90 -2.76
C GLU A 126 -3.99 -10.87 -1.76
N VAL A 127 -2.66 -11.00 -1.75
CA VAL A 127 -1.94 -11.79 -0.72
C VAL A 127 -2.17 -11.20 0.66
N ILE A 128 -2.03 -9.89 0.83
CA ILE A 128 -2.21 -9.24 2.13
C ILE A 128 -3.64 -9.39 2.62
N TYR A 129 -4.62 -9.17 1.74
CA TYR A 129 -6.03 -9.36 2.06
C TYR A 129 -6.34 -10.80 2.47
N ASP A 130 -5.86 -11.80 1.73
CA ASP A 130 -6.03 -13.21 2.08
C ASP A 130 -5.50 -13.51 3.50
N HIS A 131 -4.36 -12.94 3.88
CA HIS A 131 -3.83 -13.11 5.23
C HIS A 131 -4.66 -12.36 6.28
N GLN A 132 -5.14 -11.14 5.98
CA GLN A 132 -5.96 -10.36 6.91
C GLN A 132 -7.30 -11.03 7.25
N VAL A 133 -7.96 -11.66 6.27
CA VAL A 133 -9.23 -12.34 6.53
C VAL A 133 -9.09 -13.64 7.32
N GLN A 134 -7.85 -14.12 7.52
CA GLN A 134 -7.54 -15.31 8.33
C GLN A 134 -6.98 -14.96 9.72
N ILE A 135 -7.05 -13.69 10.13
CA ILE A 135 -6.60 -13.28 11.47
C ILE A 135 -7.48 -13.94 12.54
N GLU A 136 -6.85 -14.71 13.42
CA GLU A 136 -7.53 -15.38 14.51
C GLU A 136 -7.91 -14.39 15.64
N PRO A 137 -8.98 -14.64 16.42
CA PRO A 137 -9.40 -13.76 17.50
C PRO A 137 -8.30 -13.43 18.51
N LYS A 138 -7.43 -14.40 18.81
CA LYS A 138 -6.29 -14.19 19.72
C LYS A 138 -5.24 -13.24 19.14
N GLN A 139 -5.04 -13.26 17.82
CA GLN A 139 -4.13 -12.34 17.14
C GLN A 139 -4.76 -10.95 17.10
N GLN A 140 -6.05 -10.85 16.78
CA GLN A 140 -6.82 -9.60 16.79
C GLN A 140 -6.77 -8.90 18.16
N GLU A 141 -6.83 -9.66 19.25
CA GLU A 141 -6.77 -9.10 20.60
C GLU A 141 -5.46 -8.33 20.90
N LEU A 142 -4.33 -8.70 20.27
CA LEU A 142 -3.08 -7.93 20.40
C LEU A 142 -3.24 -6.51 19.83
N TYR A 143 -3.90 -6.39 18.68
CA TYR A 143 -4.18 -5.11 18.04
C TYR A 143 -5.23 -4.33 18.83
N ASN A 144 -6.25 -4.99 19.38
CA ASN A 144 -7.23 -4.35 20.26
C ASN A 144 -6.55 -3.70 21.48
N GLN A 145 -5.62 -4.42 22.12
CA GLN A 145 -4.87 -3.90 23.26
C GLN A 145 -3.98 -2.73 22.87
N PHE A 146 -3.28 -2.83 21.73
CA PHE A 146 -2.50 -1.71 21.21
C PHE A 146 -3.39 -0.49 20.97
N ALA A 147 -4.53 -0.67 20.28
CA ALA A 147 -5.43 0.40 19.88
C ALA A 147 -6.06 1.15 21.05
N LYS A 148 -6.51 0.43 22.09
CA LYS A 148 -7.06 1.01 23.34
C LYS A 148 -6.08 1.96 24.04
N ASN A 149 -4.77 1.81 23.79
CA ASN A 149 -3.72 2.61 24.39
C ASN A 149 -3.27 3.82 23.53
N LEU A 150 -3.90 4.10 22.38
CA LEU A 150 -3.45 5.12 21.42
C LEU A 150 -3.89 6.56 21.73
N LYS A 151 -4.54 6.84 22.85
CA LYS A 151 -4.99 8.21 23.20
C LYS A 151 -3.85 9.23 23.07
N LYS A 152 -4.12 10.39 22.48
CA LYS A 152 -3.13 11.48 22.29
C LYS A 152 -1.86 11.03 21.55
N SER A 153 -2.01 10.17 20.55
CA SER A 153 -0.88 9.65 19.78
C SER A 153 -0.95 10.09 18.32
N LEU A 154 0.22 10.14 17.67
CA LEU A 154 0.37 10.19 16.23
C LEU A 154 0.94 8.85 15.77
N ILE A 155 0.36 8.27 14.73
CA ILE A 155 0.83 7.02 14.14
C ILE A 155 1.31 7.32 12.73
N ILE A 156 2.52 6.88 12.42
CA ILE A 156 3.09 6.87 11.08
C ILE A 156 3.36 5.41 10.75
N THR A 157 2.67 4.88 9.75
CA THR A 157 2.82 3.49 9.34
C THR A 157 3.33 3.37 7.91
N PHE A 158 4.16 2.38 7.68
CA PHE A 158 4.65 1.97 6.37
C PHE A 158 3.96 0.72 5.84
N ASN A 159 2.97 0.21 6.59
CA ASN A 159 2.26 -1.01 6.23
C ASN A 159 1.20 -0.74 5.17
N TRP A 160 0.99 -1.71 4.29
CA TRP A 160 -0.07 -1.66 3.26
C TRP A 160 -1.39 -2.24 3.75
N ASP A 161 -1.36 -3.14 4.74
CA ASP A 161 -2.55 -3.77 5.34
C ASP A 161 -3.43 -2.77 6.08
N THR A 162 -4.69 -3.14 6.33
CA THR A 162 -5.68 -2.31 7.03
C THR A 162 -5.94 -2.73 8.48
N ILE A 163 -5.08 -3.56 9.07
CA ILE A 163 -5.38 -4.22 10.36
C ILE A 163 -5.64 -3.19 11.47
N LEU A 164 -4.81 -2.14 11.54
CA LEU A 164 -4.97 -1.11 12.55
C LEU A 164 -6.24 -0.28 12.30
N GLU A 165 -6.54 0.06 11.06
CA GLU A 165 -7.75 0.78 10.67
C GLU A 165 -9.01 -0.02 10.99
N ASP A 166 -9.01 -1.32 10.69
CA ASP A 166 -10.11 -2.24 10.96
C ASP A 166 -10.34 -2.33 12.48
N THR A 167 -9.26 -2.49 13.23
CA THR A 167 -9.26 -2.50 14.70
C THR A 167 -9.80 -1.18 15.29
N LEU A 168 -9.37 -0.03 14.76
CA LEU A 168 -9.84 1.27 15.21
C LEU A 168 -11.34 1.46 14.93
N ARG A 169 -11.82 1.00 13.76
CA ARG A 169 -13.26 1.03 13.41
C ARG A 169 -14.09 0.12 14.32
N GLU A 170 -13.62 -1.10 14.56
CA GLU A 170 -14.29 -2.07 15.45
C GLU A 170 -14.42 -1.53 16.89
N LEU A 171 -13.39 -0.82 17.37
CA LEU A 171 -13.38 -0.19 18.69
C LEU A 171 -14.03 1.21 18.72
N GLU A 172 -14.61 1.66 17.62
CA GLU A 172 -15.21 2.99 17.47
C GLU A 172 -14.26 4.14 17.84
N ILE A 173 -12.95 3.96 17.61
CA ILE A 173 -11.93 4.98 17.83
C ILE A 173 -11.83 5.83 16.55
N PRO A 174 -12.27 7.10 16.56
CA PRO A 174 -12.19 7.94 15.38
C PRO A 174 -10.73 8.23 15.04
N PHE A 175 -10.42 8.23 13.74
CA PHE A 175 -9.09 8.55 13.24
C PHE A 175 -9.17 9.26 11.88
N ALA A 176 -8.07 9.95 11.53
CA ALA A 176 -7.91 10.61 10.24
C ALA A 176 -6.53 10.32 9.65
N TYR A 177 -6.44 10.31 8.31
CA TYR A 177 -5.21 9.99 7.59
C TYR A 177 -4.23 11.15 7.44
N ASP A 178 -4.56 12.31 7.99
CA ASP A 178 -3.72 13.50 8.01
C ASP A 178 -3.82 14.23 9.36
N LEU A 179 -2.77 14.99 9.68
CA LEU A 179 -2.65 15.66 10.95
C LEU A 179 -3.66 16.82 11.11
N ASN A 180 -3.98 17.54 10.03
CA ASN A 180 -4.88 18.69 10.10
C ASN A 180 -6.29 18.25 10.44
N THR A 181 -6.83 17.28 9.70
CA THR A 181 -8.15 16.71 9.98
C THR A 181 -8.19 16.09 11.38
N ALA A 182 -7.13 15.38 11.80
CA ALA A 182 -7.07 14.79 13.14
C ALA A 182 -7.16 15.86 14.25
N ILE A 183 -6.44 16.97 14.10
CA ILE A 183 -6.50 18.10 15.03
C ILE A 183 -7.88 18.78 14.98
N GLU A 184 -8.40 19.09 13.79
CA GLU A 184 -9.70 19.75 13.59
C GLU A 184 -10.87 18.96 14.20
N THR A 185 -10.79 17.63 14.15
CA THR A 185 -11.85 16.72 14.59
C THR A 185 -11.54 16.02 15.92
N GLU A 186 -10.46 16.41 16.59
CA GLU A 186 -9.99 15.85 17.86
C GLU A 186 -9.88 14.30 17.85
N CYS A 187 -9.44 13.72 16.73
CA CYS A 187 -9.34 12.27 16.55
C CYS A 187 -7.88 11.78 16.44
N LEU A 188 -7.68 10.47 16.36
CA LEU A 188 -6.35 9.88 16.23
C LEU A 188 -5.74 10.16 14.84
N ALA A 189 -4.52 10.69 14.79
CA ALA A 189 -3.79 10.84 13.53
C ALA A 189 -3.12 9.52 13.11
N LEU A 190 -3.48 8.98 11.95
CA LEU A 190 -2.94 7.74 11.37
C LEU A 190 -2.42 7.98 9.93
N ILE A 191 -1.15 8.29 9.79
CA ILE A 191 -0.53 8.61 8.50
C ILE A 191 0.04 7.34 7.87
N LYS A 192 -0.50 6.91 6.72
CA LYS A 192 0.07 5.82 5.92
C LYS A 192 1.01 6.36 4.86
N MET A 193 2.29 6.04 4.97
CA MET A 193 3.30 6.59 4.07
C MET A 193 3.40 5.82 2.76
N HIS A 194 3.03 4.54 2.71
CA HIS A 194 3.17 3.72 1.49
C HIS A 194 1.84 3.39 0.82
N GLY A 195 0.81 4.18 1.08
CA GLY A 195 -0.55 3.86 0.63
C GLY A 195 -1.14 2.67 1.39
N SER A 196 -2.09 1.98 0.76
CA SER A 196 -2.86 0.91 1.41
C SER A 196 -3.50 0.01 0.36
N ILE A 197 -3.81 -1.23 0.73
CA ILE A 197 -4.53 -2.16 -0.14
C ILE A 197 -5.95 -1.64 -0.48
N ASP A 198 -6.57 -0.86 0.40
CA ASP A 198 -7.92 -0.29 0.22
C ASP A 198 -7.92 1.12 -0.39
N CYS A 199 -6.76 1.66 -0.77
CA CYS A 199 -6.63 2.97 -1.38
C CYS A 199 -6.58 2.85 -2.90
N PHE A 200 -7.30 3.71 -3.63
CA PHE A 200 -7.39 3.69 -5.09
C PHE A 200 -7.39 5.09 -5.69
N LYS A 201 -7.15 5.18 -7.00
CA LYS A 201 -7.28 6.40 -7.80
C LYS A 201 -8.46 6.33 -8.80
N PRO A 202 -9.63 6.89 -8.42
CA PRO A 202 -10.65 7.59 -9.20
C PRO A 202 -10.72 7.53 -10.72
N ARG A 203 -9.59 7.74 -11.37
CA ARG A 203 -9.51 8.04 -12.79
C ARG A 203 -9.08 6.84 -13.61
N ASP A 204 -8.55 5.81 -12.95
CA ASP A 204 -7.94 4.67 -13.61
C ASP A 204 -8.95 3.55 -13.94
N TYR A 205 -10.18 3.63 -13.43
CA TYR A 205 -11.17 2.54 -13.53
C TYR A 205 -12.58 2.98 -13.94
N ASN A 206 -13.36 2.04 -14.47
CA ASN A 206 -14.77 2.25 -14.78
C ASN A 206 -15.63 1.92 -13.55
N TYR A 207 -15.70 2.84 -12.58
CA TYR A 207 -16.38 2.72 -11.27
C TYR A 207 -17.87 2.39 -11.32
N ARG A 208 -18.48 2.35 -12.51
CA ARG A 208 -19.93 2.20 -12.68
C ARG A 208 -20.48 0.94 -11.99
N ASN A 209 -19.67 -0.10 -11.87
CA ASN A 209 -20.10 -1.39 -11.30
C ASN A 209 -19.91 -1.49 -9.77
N LEU A 210 -19.06 -0.66 -9.15
CA LEU A 210 -18.70 -0.78 -7.72
C LEU A 210 -19.46 0.18 -6.80
N GLY A 211 -20.24 1.10 -7.37
CA GLY A 211 -20.94 2.15 -6.64
C GLY A 211 -19.99 3.26 -6.18
N LYS A 212 -20.03 4.41 -6.86
CA LYS A 212 -19.13 5.56 -6.58
C LYS A 212 -19.16 6.02 -5.11
N GLN A 213 -20.29 5.85 -4.43
CA GLN A 213 -20.48 6.23 -3.03
C GLN A 213 -19.60 5.46 -2.03
N LYS A 214 -19.03 4.32 -2.44
CA LYS A 214 -18.14 3.52 -1.58
C LYS A 214 -16.69 4.03 -1.57
N PHE A 215 -16.36 5.03 -2.40
CA PHE A 215 -15.03 5.62 -2.45
C PHE A 215 -15.03 6.94 -1.68
N LEU A 216 -14.48 6.93 -0.46
CA LEU A 216 -14.34 8.12 0.35
C LEU A 216 -12.99 8.79 0.10
N PRO A 217 -12.91 10.12 -0.01
CA PRO A 217 -11.63 10.82 -0.05
C PRO A 217 -10.77 10.42 1.14
N LEU A 218 -9.49 10.11 0.91
CA LEU A 218 -8.60 9.65 1.99
C LEU A 218 -8.37 10.77 3.02
N SER A 219 -8.20 12.01 2.56
CA SER A 219 -8.22 13.20 3.38
C SER A 219 -8.44 14.47 2.55
N LYS A 220 -8.70 15.60 3.23
CA LYS A 220 -8.75 16.91 2.58
C LYS A 220 -7.41 17.31 1.96
N SER A 221 -6.30 16.86 2.56
CA SER A 221 -4.94 17.20 2.14
C SER A 221 -4.37 16.30 1.04
N ILE A 222 -4.97 15.13 0.79
CA ILE A 222 -4.55 14.22 -0.27
C ILE A 222 -5.61 14.18 -1.37
N SER A 223 -5.38 14.97 -2.42
CA SER A 223 -6.28 14.99 -3.56
C SER A 223 -6.16 13.74 -4.42
N ASN A 224 -7.26 13.35 -5.07
CA ASN A 224 -7.33 12.26 -6.05
C ASN A 224 -7.03 10.84 -5.52
N MET A 225 -6.97 10.64 -4.21
CA MET A 225 -6.87 9.31 -3.59
C MET A 225 -8.07 9.05 -2.70
N TYR A 226 -8.58 7.83 -2.80
CA TYR A 226 -9.82 7.44 -2.16
C TYR A 226 -9.66 6.10 -1.48
N ARG A 227 -10.21 5.98 -0.27
CA ARG A 227 -10.40 4.72 0.42
C ARG A 227 -11.67 4.04 -0.08
N TYR A 228 -11.62 2.75 -0.32
CA TYR A 228 -12.81 1.94 -0.58
C TYR A 228 -13.37 1.38 0.72
N GLU A 229 -14.66 1.61 0.99
CA GLU A 229 -15.35 1.12 2.20
C GLU A 229 -16.20 -0.14 1.99
N GLY A 230 -16.20 -0.69 0.77
CA GLY A 230 -16.87 -1.97 0.50
C GLY A 230 -15.99 -3.18 0.77
N ASP A 231 -16.42 -4.34 0.27
CA ASP A 231 -15.55 -5.53 0.23
C ASP A 231 -14.46 -5.32 -0.83
N ILE A 232 -13.23 -5.14 -0.38
CA ILE A 232 -12.06 -4.93 -1.24
C ILE A 232 -11.86 -6.07 -2.26
N GLN A 233 -12.37 -7.28 -2.01
CA GLN A 233 -12.36 -8.36 -2.98
C GLN A 233 -13.12 -7.98 -4.26
N ASP A 234 -14.17 -7.16 -4.16
CA ASP A 234 -14.89 -6.62 -5.32
C ASP A 234 -13.95 -5.78 -6.21
N CYS A 235 -13.07 -4.98 -5.61
CA CYS A 235 -12.07 -4.20 -6.35
C CYS A 235 -11.09 -5.11 -7.09
N PHE A 236 -10.59 -6.17 -6.45
CA PHE A 236 -9.68 -7.14 -7.07
C PHE A 236 -10.34 -7.93 -8.21
N ASN A 237 -11.60 -8.32 -8.03
CA ASN A 237 -12.41 -8.99 -9.06
C ASN A 237 -12.66 -8.09 -10.29
N ASN A 238 -12.64 -6.77 -10.10
CA ASN A 238 -12.74 -5.77 -11.16
C ASN A 238 -11.36 -5.28 -11.66
N HIS A 239 -10.27 -6.01 -11.34
CA HIS A 239 -8.90 -5.69 -11.75
C HIS A 239 -8.43 -4.28 -11.36
N MET A 240 -8.93 -3.78 -10.23
CA MET A 240 -8.43 -2.53 -9.68
C MET A 240 -7.05 -2.72 -9.08
N THR A 241 -6.16 -1.79 -9.39
CA THR A 241 -4.82 -1.73 -8.81
C THR A 241 -4.88 -0.79 -7.61
N PRO A 242 -4.55 -1.27 -6.41
CA PRO A 242 -4.50 -0.42 -5.26
C PRO A 242 -3.30 0.54 -5.32
N TYR A 243 -3.47 1.67 -4.67
CA TYR A 243 -2.45 2.68 -4.50
C TYR A 243 -1.49 2.22 -3.39
N ILE A 244 -0.54 1.40 -3.80
CA ILE A 244 0.57 0.92 -2.99
C ILE A 244 1.87 1.52 -3.53
N ILE A 245 2.63 2.15 -2.64
CA ILE A 245 3.99 2.62 -2.92
C ILE A 245 4.92 1.49 -2.55
N THR A 246 5.49 0.84 -3.55
CA THR A 246 6.51 -0.19 -3.33
C THR A 246 7.83 0.50 -2.93
N PRO A 247 8.66 -0.14 -2.08
CA PRO A 247 10.02 0.33 -1.85
C PRO A 247 10.79 0.26 -3.18
N ASN A 248 11.10 1.43 -3.74
CA ASN A 248 11.86 1.56 -4.98
C ASN A 248 12.68 2.87 -4.98
N PHE A 249 13.59 3.01 -5.96
CA PHE A 249 14.42 4.20 -6.10
C PHE A 249 13.62 5.50 -6.38
N ASP A 250 12.42 5.39 -6.98
CA ASP A 250 11.51 6.50 -7.30
C ASP A 250 10.50 6.79 -6.17
N LYS A 251 10.73 6.23 -4.99
CA LYS A 251 9.84 6.38 -3.83
C LYS A 251 9.60 7.84 -3.48
N LEU A 252 10.58 8.73 -3.68
CA LEU A 252 10.42 10.17 -3.44
C LEU A 252 9.38 10.80 -4.37
N SER A 253 9.34 10.44 -5.65
CA SER A 253 8.34 10.97 -6.58
C SER A 253 6.94 10.46 -6.24
N GLN A 254 6.81 9.19 -5.87
CA GLN A 254 5.54 8.59 -5.43
C GLN A 254 5.05 9.22 -4.11
N LEU A 255 5.98 9.58 -3.24
CA LEU A 255 5.70 10.26 -1.99
C LEU A 255 5.37 11.75 -2.17
N LYS A 256 5.49 12.38 -3.34
CA LYS A 256 5.22 13.83 -3.50
C LYS A 256 3.84 14.25 -2.95
N ASN A 257 2.83 13.40 -3.11
CA ASN A 257 1.49 13.66 -2.57
C ASN A 257 1.44 13.57 -1.03
N PHE A 258 2.21 12.65 -0.44
CA PHE A 258 2.34 12.51 1.02
C PHE A 258 3.32 13.50 1.62
N TRP A 259 4.27 14.00 0.83
CA TRP A 259 5.26 14.98 1.26
C TRP A 259 4.58 16.27 1.65
N ARG A 260 3.51 16.68 0.95
CA ARG A 260 2.68 17.81 1.37
C ARG A 260 2.07 17.62 2.76
N LEU A 261 1.72 16.39 3.16
CA LEU A 261 1.26 16.11 4.53
C LEU A 261 2.36 16.36 5.56
N MET A 262 3.59 16.01 5.20
CA MET A 262 4.76 16.21 6.05
C MET A 262 5.19 17.67 6.08
N GLU A 263 5.16 18.39 4.95
CA GLU A 263 5.40 19.83 4.91
C GLU A 263 4.39 20.58 5.75
N HIS A 264 3.09 20.24 5.67
CA HIS A 264 2.10 20.85 6.57
C HIS A 264 2.42 20.55 8.05
N ALA A 265 2.76 19.31 8.39
CA ALA A 265 3.16 18.98 9.76
C ALA A 265 4.42 19.76 10.19
N LEU A 266 5.37 19.99 9.28
CA LEU A 266 6.61 20.73 9.51
C LEU A 266 6.40 22.26 9.59
N ASP A 267 5.56 22.83 8.74
CA ASP A 267 5.21 24.25 8.73
C ASP A 267 4.45 24.63 10.00
N ILE A 268 3.53 23.75 10.41
CA ILE A 268 2.91 23.83 11.72
C ILE A 268 4.04 23.77 12.76
N SER A 269 4.96 22.80 12.71
CA SER A 269 6.03 22.62 13.73
C SER A 269 6.98 23.81 13.88
N THR A 270 7.18 24.57 12.80
CA THR A 270 8.07 25.74 12.77
C THR A 270 7.36 27.05 13.06
N GLY A 271 6.04 27.03 13.29
CA GLY A 271 5.24 28.23 13.53
C GLY A 271 5.07 29.12 12.30
N ARG A 272 5.32 28.59 11.09
CA ARG A 272 5.18 29.32 9.82
C ARG A 272 3.73 29.29 9.31
N ILE A 273 2.76 29.50 10.19
CA ILE A 273 1.35 29.61 9.78
C ILE A 273 1.13 31.05 9.32
N GLY A 274 1.42 31.33 8.05
CA GLY A 274 1.12 32.63 7.45
C GLY A 274 1.85 32.89 6.14
N SER A 275 1.29 32.41 5.01
CA SER A 275 1.30 33.14 3.72
C SER A 275 0.78 32.33 2.50
N SER A 276 0.50 31.03 2.60
CA SER A 276 0.24 30.21 1.41
C SER A 276 -1.23 30.13 0.96
N ASN A 277 -1.97 31.24 0.95
CA ASN A 277 -3.38 31.27 0.52
C ASN A 277 -3.61 31.43 -1.01
N ASN A 278 -2.58 31.25 -1.85
CA ASN A 278 -2.72 31.41 -3.31
C ASN A 278 -2.09 30.26 -4.10
N TRP A 279 -2.68 29.05 -4.11
CA TRP A 279 -2.37 28.04 -5.13
C TRP A 279 -3.60 27.16 -5.41
N VAL A 280 -4.32 27.49 -6.50
CA VAL A 280 -5.27 26.62 -7.21
C VAL A 280 -4.51 25.80 -8.23
#